data_AF-A0A843GVK8-F1
#
_entry.id   AF-A0A843GVK8-F1
#
_cell.length_a   1.000
_cell.length_b   1.000
_cell.length_c   1.000
_cell.angle_alpha   90.00
_cell.angle_beta   90.00
_cell.angle_gamma   90.00
#
_symmetry.space_group_name_H-M   'P 1'
#
loop_
_entity.id
_entity.type
_entity.pdbx_description
1 polymer ?
#
loop_
_entity_poly.entity_id
_entity_poly.type
_entity_poly.pdbx_seq_one_letter_code
_entity_poly.pdbx_strand_id
1 'polypeptide(L)'
;MRDKLRKKYQLNANKLVKEVNKAIEADFLWRGRFVFHIMDSNFERFKDGSGGILYVILRGYDKKTNYYKDYILDYAPYFQFIEWDLWQITNKFITEDTDTWKKGNNPFNDNKIDYTKVKIDDNIWNFKYYPYKQF
;
A
#
# COMPACT_ATOMS: atom_id res chain seq x y z
N MET A 1 -2.55 17.80 22.96
CA MET A 1 -1.38 17.85 22.05
C MET A 1 -1.42 16.61 21.16
N ARG A 2 -1.55 16.72 19.82
CA ARG A 2 -1.50 15.54 18.93
C ARG A 2 -0.18 14.81 19.15
N ASP A 3 -0.23 13.49 19.36
CA ASP A 3 0.93 12.67 19.68
C ASP A 3 2.01 12.82 18.57
N LYS A 4 3.14 13.46 18.92
CA LYS A 4 4.24 13.74 17.98
C LYS A 4 4.78 12.45 17.37
N LEU A 5 4.73 11.34 18.12
CA LEU A 5 5.21 10.03 17.70
C LEU A 5 4.33 9.45 16.60
N ARG A 6 3.01 9.42 16.82
CA ARG A 6 2.02 9.03 15.80
C ARG A 6 2.23 9.78 14.49
N LYS A 7 2.38 11.12 14.57
CA LYS A 7 2.58 11.95 13.37
C LYS A 7 3.87 11.56 12.63
N LYS A 8 4.96 11.32 13.37
CA LYS A 8 6.24 10.88 12.78
C LYS A 8 6.07 9.55 12.04
N TYR A 9 5.35 8.59 12.64
CA TYR A 9 5.16 7.28 12.04
C TYR A 9 4.30 7.36 10.79
N GLN A 10 3.22 8.13 10.85
CA GLN A 10 2.36 8.35 9.69
C GLN A 10 3.13 8.98 8.52
N LEU A 11 3.97 9.98 8.80
CA LEU A 11 4.79 10.63 7.77
C LEU A 11 5.75 9.65 7.12
N ASN A 12 6.37 8.77 7.91
CA ASN A 12 7.27 7.76 7.38
C ASN A 12 6.52 6.70 6.56
N ALA A 13 5.38 6.19 7.05
CA ALA A 13 4.54 5.25 6.29
C ALA A 13 4.09 5.85 4.95
N ASN A 14 3.63 7.10 4.96
CA ASN A 14 3.28 7.83 3.73
C ASN A 14 4.46 7.97 2.77
N LYS A 15 5.67 8.23 3.30
CA LYS A 15 6.89 8.35 2.50
C LYS A 15 7.21 7.01 1.81
N LEU A 16 7.18 5.90 2.54
CA LEU A 16 7.47 4.57 1.99
C LEU A 16 6.47 4.18 0.89
N VAL A 17 5.18 4.38 1.11
CA VAL A 17 4.15 4.11 0.09
C VAL A 17 4.35 4.98 -1.16
N LYS A 18 4.74 6.25 -0.97
CA LYS A 18 5.07 7.14 -2.09
C LYS A 18 6.31 6.66 -2.87
N GLU A 19 7.32 6.14 -2.19
CA GLU A 19 8.52 5.59 -2.82
C GLU A 19 8.19 4.32 -3.63
N VAL A 20 7.36 3.43 -3.10
CA VAL A 20 6.85 2.26 -3.82
C VAL A 20 6.09 2.68 -5.08
N ASN A 21 5.14 3.61 -4.97
CA ASN A 21 4.38 4.07 -6.14
C ASN A 21 5.30 4.69 -7.20
N LYS A 22 6.28 5.51 -6.81
CA LYS A 22 7.28 6.07 -7.75
C LYS A 22 8.11 4.99 -8.43
N ALA A 23 8.50 3.95 -7.71
CA ALA A 23 9.24 2.83 -8.29
C ALA A 23 8.40 2.10 -9.35
N ILE A 24 7.12 1.87 -9.06
CA ILE A 24 6.18 1.23 -10.01
C ILE A 24 5.89 2.13 -11.22
N GLU A 25 5.81 3.46 -11.03
CA GLU A 25 5.67 4.43 -12.11
C GLU A 25 6.87 4.43 -13.06
N ALA A 26 8.08 4.34 -12.51
CA ALA A 26 9.32 4.31 -13.28
C ALA A 26 9.62 2.94 -13.92
N ASP A 27 8.99 1.88 -13.44
CA ASP A 27 9.19 0.52 -13.93
C ASP A 27 8.66 0.35 -15.37
N PHE A 28 9.50 -0.18 -16.26
CA PHE A 28 9.19 -0.30 -17.69
C PHE A 28 8.10 -1.34 -17.99
N LEU A 29 7.91 -2.31 -17.10
CA LEU A 29 6.92 -3.37 -17.19
C LEU A 29 5.57 -2.88 -16.65
N TRP A 30 5.59 -2.22 -15.49
CA TRP A 30 4.36 -1.83 -14.80
C TRP A 30 3.84 -0.44 -15.18
N ARG A 31 4.72 0.53 -15.43
CA ARG A 31 4.38 1.89 -15.92
C ARG A 31 3.25 2.54 -15.11
N GLY A 32 3.28 2.38 -13.80
CA GLY A 32 2.26 2.92 -12.90
C GLY A 32 0.92 2.18 -12.91
N ARG A 33 0.84 0.94 -13.40
CA ARG A 33 -0.38 0.10 -13.40
C ARG A 33 -0.93 -0.12 -12.01
N PHE A 34 -0.04 -0.38 -11.05
CA PHE A 34 -0.40 -0.63 -9.67
C PHE A 34 -0.19 0.61 -8.82
N VAL A 35 -1.10 0.84 -7.88
CA VAL A 35 -1.03 1.96 -6.93
C VAL A 35 -1.37 1.46 -5.55
N PHE A 36 -0.60 1.92 -4.56
CA PHE A 36 -0.83 1.65 -3.15
C PHE A 36 -1.26 2.92 -2.43
N HIS A 37 -2.28 2.82 -1.57
CA HIS A 37 -2.81 3.94 -0.80
C HIS A 37 -3.09 3.54 0.64
N ILE A 38 -2.78 4.41 1.60
CA ILE A 38 -3.13 4.20 3.00
C ILE A 38 -4.58 4.66 3.19
N MET A 39 -5.47 3.71 3.45
CA MET A 39 -6.90 3.96 3.64
C MET A 39 -7.22 4.50 5.02
N ASP A 40 -6.57 3.93 6.04
CA ASP A 40 -6.77 4.30 7.43
C ASP A 40 -5.54 3.95 8.26
N SER A 41 -5.45 4.54 9.45
CA SER A 41 -4.39 4.25 10.41
C SER A 41 -4.85 4.40 11.85
N ASN A 42 -4.42 3.48 12.70
CA ASN A 42 -4.59 3.56 14.15
C ASN A 42 -3.24 3.51 14.85
N PHE A 43 -3.06 4.29 15.90
CA PHE A 43 -1.82 4.31 16.68
C PHE A 43 -2.10 3.84 18.10
N GLU A 44 -1.45 2.75 18.48
CA GLU A 44 -1.49 2.20 19.83
C GLU A 44 -0.17 2.50 20.54
N ARG A 45 -0.26 3.16 21.68
CA ARG A 45 0.91 3.50 22.50
C ARG A 45 1.15 2.37 23.50
N PHE A 46 2.41 1.99 23.68
CA PHE A 46 2.77 0.99 24.69
C PHE A 46 2.53 1.52 26.11
N LYS A 47 2.08 0.64 27.00
CA LYS A 47 1.72 0.99 28.39
C LYS A 47 2.92 1.54 29.19
N ASP A 48 4.12 1.12 28.85
CA ASP A 48 5.39 1.53 29.46
C ASP A 48 5.91 2.89 28.94
N GLY A 49 5.26 3.48 27.93
CA GLY A 49 5.65 4.74 27.32
C GLY A 49 6.89 4.67 26.41
N SER A 50 7.42 3.47 26.12
CA SER A 50 8.62 3.28 25.29
C SER A 50 8.39 3.59 23.81
N GLY A 51 7.14 3.64 23.36
CA GLY A 51 6.78 3.92 21.97
C GLY A 51 5.34 3.54 21.65
N GLY A 52 5.12 3.05 20.44
CA GLY A 52 3.84 2.50 20.00
C GLY A 52 3.94 1.79 18.66
N ILE A 53 2.81 1.28 18.19
CA ILE A 53 2.63 0.65 16.88
C ILE A 53 1.60 1.48 16.11
N LEU A 54 1.89 1.76 14.85
CA LEU A 54 0.94 2.33 13.90
C LEU A 54 0.39 1.18 13.05
N TYR A 55 -0.86 0.79 13.27
CA TYR A 55 -1.57 -0.10 12.36
C TYR A 55 -2.01 0.70 11.13
N VAL A 56 -1.68 0.22 9.95
CA VAL A 56 -1.99 0.88 8.67
C VAL A 56 -2.81 -0.07 7.81
N ILE A 57 -3.91 0.44 7.27
CA ILE A 57 -4.68 -0.27 6.25
C ILE A 57 -4.20 0.21 4.89
N LEU A 58 -3.52 -0.65 4.15
CA LEU A 58 -2.96 -0.37 2.83
C LEU A 58 -3.83 -1.02 1.75
N ARG A 59 -4.33 -0.23 0.81
CA ARG A 59 -5.04 -0.72 -0.38
C ARG A 59 -4.06 -0.80 -1.54
N GLY A 60 -3.91 -1.99 -2.12
CA GLY A 60 -3.35 -2.17 -3.46
C GLY A 60 -4.44 -2.07 -4.50
N TYR A 61 -4.19 -1.36 -5.59
CA TYR A 61 -5.12 -1.15 -6.70
C TYR A 61 -4.47 -1.44 -8.05
N ASP A 62 -5.15 -2.22 -8.90
CA ASP A 62 -4.77 -2.49 -10.29
C ASP A 62 -5.63 -1.67 -11.25
N LYS A 63 -5.05 -0.64 -11.87
CA LYS A 63 -5.73 0.24 -12.83
C LYS A 63 -6.23 -0.48 -14.10
N LYS A 64 -5.66 -1.64 -14.45
CA LYS A 64 -6.08 -2.37 -15.65
C LYS A 64 -7.40 -3.10 -15.43
N THR A 65 -7.56 -3.71 -14.26
CA THR A 65 -8.68 -4.61 -13.95
C THR A 65 -9.69 -3.98 -13.01
N ASN A 66 -9.37 -2.80 -12.44
CA ASN A 66 -10.09 -2.16 -11.35
C ASN A 66 -10.19 -3.01 -10.08
N TYR A 67 -9.35 -4.04 -9.97
CA TYR A 67 -9.27 -4.87 -8.77
C TYR A 67 -8.52 -4.14 -7.66
N TYR A 68 -8.99 -4.30 -6.42
CA TYR A 68 -8.27 -3.84 -5.24
C TYR A 68 -8.31 -4.88 -4.14
N LYS A 69 -7.33 -4.79 -3.24
CA LYS A 69 -7.28 -5.59 -2.01
C LYS A 69 -6.65 -4.78 -0.89
N ASP A 70 -7.20 -4.95 0.31
CA ASP A 70 -6.72 -4.29 1.52
C ASP A 70 -5.80 -5.22 2.32
N TYR A 71 -4.76 -4.65 2.88
CA TYR A 71 -3.75 -5.30 3.72
C TYR A 71 -3.64 -4.54 5.03
N ILE A 72 -3.39 -5.26 6.12
CA ILE A 72 -3.04 -4.65 7.41
C ILE A 72 -1.53 -4.74 7.56
N LEU A 73 -0.91 -3.61 7.87
CA LEU A 73 0.52 -3.48 8.13
C LEU A 73 0.74 -2.92 9.53
N ASP A 74 1.52 -3.64 10.33
CA ASP A 74 1.91 -3.24 11.67
C ASP A 74 3.19 -2.40 11.55
N TYR A 75 3.05 -1.07 11.53
CA TYR A 75 4.16 -0.15 11.36
C TYR A 75 4.74 0.28 12.71
N ALA A 76 5.92 -0.23 13.04
CA ALA A 76 6.69 0.20 14.19
C ALA A 76 8.15 0.45 13.76
N PRO A 77 8.59 1.71 13.53
CA PRO A 77 9.83 2.05 12.82
C PRO A 77 11.12 1.61 13.51
N TYR A 78 11.07 1.12 14.74
CA TYR A 78 12.21 0.47 15.39
C TYR A 78 12.43 -0.96 14.88
N PHE A 79 11.40 -1.59 14.32
CA PHE A 79 11.50 -2.84 13.59
C PHE A 79 11.96 -2.54 12.17
N GLN A 80 13.19 -2.97 11.85
CA GLN A 80 13.83 -2.75 10.55
C GLN A 80 13.15 -3.46 9.36
N PHE A 81 12.08 -4.22 9.61
CA PHE A 81 11.47 -5.14 8.63
C PHE A 81 10.32 -4.53 7.83
N ILE A 82 9.94 -3.28 8.08
CA ILE A 82 8.75 -2.69 7.43
C ILE A 82 8.93 -2.52 5.92
N GLU A 83 10.11 -2.12 5.46
CA GLU A 83 10.39 -2.01 4.02
C GLU A 83 10.27 -3.38 3.34
N TRP A 84 10.69 -4.44 4.04
CA TRP A 84 10.54 -5.81 3.60
C TRP A 84 9.07 -6.24 3.56
N ASP A 85 8.30 -5.96 4.61
CA ASP A 85 6.87 -6.31 4.66
C ASP A 85 6.08 -5.57 3.57
N LEU A 86 6.37 -4.29 3.35
CA LEU A 86 5.76 -3.51 2.27
C LEU A 86 6.14 -4.10 0.91
N TRP A 87 7.41 -4.46 0.70
CA TRP A 87 7.86 -5.12 -0.53
C TRP A 87 7.17 -6.48 -0.74
N GLN A 88 7.02 -7.28 0.30
CA GLN A 88 6.29 -8.57 0.25
C GLN A 88 4.82 -8.37 -0.11
N ILE A 89 4.15 -7.41 0.53
CA ILE A 89 2.75 -7.05 0.22
C ILE A 89 2.62 -6.59 -1.23
N THR A 90 3.52 -5.73 -1.70
CA THR A 90 3.51 -5.24 -3.08
C THR A 90 3.69 -6.36 -4.09
N ASN A 91 4.68 -7.24 -3.89
CA ASN A 91 4.89 -8.37 -4.78
C ASN A 91 3.69 -9.31 -4.76
N LYS A 92 3.23 -9.71 -3.58
CA LYS A 92 2.05 -10.56 -3.42
C LYS A 92 0.84 -9.99 -4.14
N PHE A 93 0.57 -8.70 -4.02
CA PHE A 93 -0.53 -8.05 -4.73
C PHE A 93 -0.38 -8.21 -6.25
N ILE A 94 0.81 -7.91 -6.77
CA ILE A 94 1.09 -7.91 -8.22
C ILE A 94 1.16 -9.33 -8.81
N THR A 95 1.69 -10.30 -8.07
CA THR A 95 2.00 -11.63 -8.62
C THR A 95 0.96 -12.68 -8.27
N GLU A 96 0.35 -12.60 -7.10
CA GLU A 96 -0.56 -13.64 -6.59
C GLU A 96 -2.02 -13.16 -6.56
N ASP A 97 -2.26 -11.96 -6.03
CA ASP A 97 -3.63 -11.49 -5.81
C ASP A 97 -4.26 -10.86 -7.07
N THR A 98 -3.45 -10.50 -8.06
CA THR A 98 -3.92 -10.04 -9.37
C THR A 98 -3.66 -11.09 -10.44
N ASP A 99 -4.49 -11.10 -11.48
CA ASP A 99 -4.38 -12.03 -12.61
C ASP A 99 -3.28 -11.67 -13.63
N THR A 100 -2.24 -10.97 -13.17
CA THR A 100 -1.21 -10.33 -13.99
C THR A 100 -0.42 -11.31 -14.85
N TRP A 101 -0.17 -12.54 -14.37
CA TRP A 101 0.61 -13.54 -15.09
C TRP A 101 -0.23 -14.63 -15.78
N LYS A 102 -1.57 -14.54 -15.71
CA LYS A 102 -2.44 -15.53 -16.37
C LYS A 102 -2.35 -15.39 -17.90
N LYS A 103 -2.54 -16.52 -18.61
CA LYS A 103 -2.47 -16.60 -20.08
C LYS A 103 -3.44 -15.58 -20.70
N GLY A 104 -2.91 -14.63 -21.48
CA GLY A 104 -3.67 -13.51 -22.08
C GLY A 104 -3.51 -12.15 -21.39
N ASN A 105 -3.00 -12.11 -20.16
CA ASN A 105 -2.76 -10.88 -19.38
C ASN A 105 -1.28 -10.55 -19.19
N ASN A 106 -0.38 -11.30 -19.82
CA ASN A 106 1.06 -11.13 -19.69
C ASN A 106 1.46 -9.66 -19.96
N PRO A 107 2.06 -8.96 -18.98
CA PRO A 107 2.42 -7.56 -19.10
C PRO A 107 3.43 -7.28 -20.23
N PHE A 108 4.22 -8.27 -20.66
CA PHE A 108 5.10 -8.15 -21.83
C PHE A 108 4.35 -8.05 -23.16
N ASN A 109 3.12 -8.54 -23.20
CA ASN A 109 2.25 -8.53 -24.38
C ASN A 109 1.24 -7.37 -24.36
N ASP A 110 1.16 -6.62 -23.27
CA ASP A 110 0.32 -5.43 -23.23
C ASP A 110 0.86 -4.36 -24.19
N ASN A 111 -0.06 -3.62 -24.82
CA ASN A 111 0.22 -2.62 -25.86
C ASN A 111 0.96 -1.36 -25.35
N LYS A 112 1.93 -1.52 -24.44
CA LYS A 112 2.77 -0.45 -23.89
C LYS A 112 1.94 0.69 -23.27
N ILE A 113 0.77 0.38 -22.71
CA ILE A 113 -0.12 1.36 -22.08
C ILE A 113 0.63 2.05 -20.93
N ASP A 114 0.60 3.37 -20.94
CA ASP A 114 1.14 4.22 -19.89
C ASP A 114 0.05 4.46 -18.83
N TYR A 115 0.08 3.67 -17.77
CA TYR A 115 -0.93 3.72 -16.70
C TYR A 115 -0.75 4.92 -15.75
N THR A 116 0.34 5.67 -15.87
CA THR A 116 0.52 6.93 -15.11
C THR A 116 -0.54 7.98 -15.48
N LYS A 117 -1.10 7.88 -16.69
CA LYS A 117 -2.13 8.79 -17.22
C LYS A 117 -3.56 8.29 -17.03
N VAL A 118 -3.72 7.03 -16.63
CA VAL A 118 -5.04 6.44 -16.39
C VAL A 118 -5.62 7.02 -15.09
N LYS A 119 -6.77 7.68 -15.21
CA LYS A 119 -7.49 8.24 -14.06
C LYS A 119 -8.04 7.10 -13.20
N ILE A 120 -7.95 7.30 -11.89
CA ILE A 120 -8.56 6.42 -10.90
C ILE A 120 -9.86 7.08 -10.45
N ASP A 121 -10.93 6.31 -10.32
CA ASP A 121 -12.18 6.79 -9.72
C ASP A 121 -11.95 7.05 -8.22
N ASP A 122 -12.20 8.27 -7.76
CA ASP A 122 -12.01 8.66 -6.35
C ASP A 122 -12.85 7.79 -5.39
N ASN A 123 -13.94 7.19 -5.87
CA ASN A 123 -14.76 6.28 -5.08
C ASN A 123 -14.01 5.01 -4.67
N ILE A 124 -12.93 4.65 -5.36
CA ILE A 124 -12.07 3.52 -4.96
C ILE A 124 -11.38 3.79 -3.63
N TRP A 125 -11.32 5.05 -3.18
CA TRP A 125 -10.76 5.42 -1.88
C TRP A 125 -11.82 5.56 -0.79
N ASN A 126 -13.10 5.30 -1.10
CA ASN A 126 -14.14 5.25 -0.09
C ASN A 126 -13.94 3.99 0.76
N PHE A 127 -13.45 4.20 1.98
CA PHE A 127 -13.19 3.14 2.95
C PHE A 127 -14.38 2.96 3.89
N LYS A 128 -14.94 1.75 3.94
CA LYS A 128 -15.85 1.37 5.04
C LYS A 128 -14.97 0.90 6.19
N TYR A 129 -15.05 1.63 7.30
CA TYR A 129 -14.25 1.38 8.49
C TYR A 129 -14.32 -0.09 8.92
N TYR A 130 -13.17 -0.76 8.96
CA TYR A 130 -13.02 -2.02 9.65
C TYR A 130 -12.65 -1.72 11.09
N PRO A 131 -13.42 -2.19 12.10
CA PRO A 131 -12.95 -2.11 13.46
C PRO A 131 -11.64 -2.90 13.53
N TYR A 132 -10.54 -2.19 13.81
CA TYR A 132 -9.28 -2.82 14.18
C TYR A 132 -9.62 -3.88 15.21
N LYS A 133 -9.23 -5.14 14.94
CA LYS A 133 -9.45 -6.26 15.84
C LYS A 133 -9.19 -5.76 17.26
N GLN A 134 -10.22 -5.84 18.11
CA GLN A 134 -10.03 -5.80 19.55
C GLN A 134 -9.12 -7.00 19.86
N PHE A 135 -7.82 -6.75 19.95
CA PHE A 135 -6.86 -7.70 20.50
C PHE A 135 -6.83 -7.53 22.02
#